data_AF-A0A432HZE8-F1
#
_entry.id   AF-A0A432HZE8-F1
#
_cell.length_a   1.000
_cell.length_b   1.000
_cell.length_c   1.000
_cell.angle_alpha   90.00
_cell.angle_beta   90.00
_cell.angle_gamma   90.00
#
_symmetry.space_group_name_H-M   'P 1'
#
loop_
_entity.id
_entity.type
_entity.pdbx_description
1 polymer ?
#
loop_
_entity_poly.entity_id
_entity_poly.type
_entity_poly.pdbx_seq_one_letter_code
_entity_poly.pdbx_strand_id
1 'polypeptide(L)'
;MYRLTGLPLMATAAVVAAVGLAALIPHAPIRAETQTRNSLSLHVEETTGIRRTRYPVNAQVPFPPGALARADQVRLLGDDEEIPAQFSAGSRWPDGSVQWLRVDFNASIGPEETRSYRVEYGPGVSAGAGPGRGLALVEDADAIQVGRVRFSKTAAPLLASVSYRGEVIGSGRNGFAVEDTDGTVYELGGDTGVTFEIVRGGPIYVELRYSGRVSLADGAEVPFVVVVEMPNSKSWVKVTASVDDPARRLRQLSFHSPLTLGPRPWVWDFGTDRWTYGSLRNEEASVVLTNEVEVGGATGWCVETGPKGQERPYETTGSTRPVVAGWGHLQGETEVIAFAMDRFASAPGTYRIALDGVGQASFHVAPAAPLTRHVLTVYQHFVGTPVQIGAATSPPSMLHPLVARVDQAHYVASGLEPPADR
;
A
#
# COMPACT_ATOMS: atom_id res chain seq x y z
N MET A 1 -4.30 66.18 48.99
CA MET A 1 -5.62 66.22 49.66
C MET A 1 -6.64 65.69 48.65
N TYR A 2 -7.40 64.67 49.05
CA TYR A 2 -8.27 63.79 48.24
C TYR A 2 -9.12 64.46 47.14
N ARG A 3 -9.24 63.79 45.98
CA ARG A 3 -10.54 63.29 45.47
C ARG A 3 -10.42 62.27 44.33
N LEU A 4 -11.29 61.25 44.43
CA LEU A 4 -11.44 60.04 43.62
C LEU A 4 -12.29 60.24 42.35
N THR A 5 -12.28 59.16 41.53
CA THR A 5 -13.26 58.68 40.51
C THR A 5 -13.08 59.21 39.08
N GLY A 6 -13.14 58.42 38.00
CA GLY A 6 -13.38 56.99 37.79
C GLY A 6 -13.12 56.63 36.30
N LEU A 7 -12.69 55.39 36.01
CA LEU A 7 -12.54 54.88 34.64
C LEU A 7 -13.91 54.56 34.00
N PRO A 8 -14.06 54.68 32.66
CA PRO A 8 -15.26 54.20 31.98
C PRO A 8 -15.21 52.69 31.75
N LEU A 9 -16.37 52.06 31.97
CA LEU A 9 -16.70 50.66 31.67
C LEU A 9 -16.60 50.40 30.15
N MET A 10 -15.83 49.38 29.75
CA MET A 10 -15.99 48.75 28.44
C MET A 10 -17.11 47.71 28.50
N ALA A 11 -18.05 47.79 27.57
CA ALA A 11 -19.16 46.86 27.43
C ALA A 11 -18.68 45.53 26.83
N THR A 12 -18.84 44.45 27.57
CA THR A 12 -18.63 43.08 27.10
C THR A 12 -19.87 42.63 26.32
N ALA A 13 -19.72 42.38 25.02
CA ALA A 13 -20.75 41.74 24.22
C ALA A 13 -20.75 40.22 24.50
N ALA A 14 -21.84 39.70 25.05
CA ALA A 14 -22.06 38.28 25.25
C ALA A 14 -22.51 37.63 23.93
N VAL A 15 -21.70 36.74 23.38
CA VAL A 15 -22.10 35.81 22.31
C VAL A 15 -22.85 34.66 22.95
N VAL A 16 -24.16 34.56 22.70
CA VAL A 16 -24.97 33.40 23.09
C VAL A 16 -24.74 32.29 22.05
N ALA A 17 -23.92 31.30 22.41
CA ALA A 17 -23.83 30.06 21.65
C ALA A 17 -25.05 29.18 21.98
N ALA A 18 -25.94 29.01 21.01
CA ALA A 18 -27.02 28.03 21.09
C ALA A 18 -26.43 26.62 20.99
N VAL A 19 -26.29 25.93 22.13
CA VAL A 19 -25.93 24.51 22.19
C VAL A 19 -27.18 23.71 21.82
N GLY A 20 -27.21 23.18 20.60
CA GLY A 20 -28.17 22.17 20.19
C GLY A 20 -27.90 20.88 20.95
N LEU A 21 -28.82 20.49 21.83
CA LEU A 21 -28.77 19.22 22.55
C LEU A 21 -29.11 18.08 21.57
N ALA A 22 -28.11 17.52 20.88
CA ALA A 22 -28.27 16.26 20.18
C ALA A 22 -28.44 15.16 21.24
N ALA A 23 -29.64 14.57 21.32
CA ALA A 23 -29.89 13.43 22.16
C ALA A 23 -29.04 12.24 21.67
N LEU A 24 -27.96 11.92 22.39
CA LEU A 24 -27.29 10.63 22.27
C LEU A 24 -28.30 9.57 22.71
N ILE A 25 -28.86 8.82 21.77
CA ILE A 25 -29.55 7.57 22.08
C ILE A 25 -28.44 6.56 22.43
N PRO A 26 -28.32 6.11 23.70
CA PRO A 26 -27.39 5.05 24.03
C PRO A 26 -27.84 3.77 23.33
N HIS A 27 -27.14 3.39 22.27
CA HIS A 27 -27.35 2.09 21.64
C HIS A 27 -26.80 1.03 22.58
N ALA A 28 -27.68 0.16 23.08
CA ALA A 28 -27.25 -0.97 23.89
C ALA A 28 -26.30 -1.83 23.05
N PRO A 29 -25.09 -2.17 23.55
CA PRO A 29 -24.21 -3.08 22.84
C PRO A 29 -24.92 -4.40 22.60
N ILE A 30 -24.83 -4.94 21.39
CA ILE A 30 -25.38 -6.26 21.04
C ILE A 30 -24.84 -7.27 22.06
N ARG A 31 -25.76 -7.93 22.79
CA ARG A 31 -25.39 -9.10 23.59
C ARG A 31 -25.05 -10.23 22.63
N ALA A 32 -23.78 -10.67 22.65
CA ALA A 32 -23.31 -11.80 21.85
C ALA A 32 -24.14 -13.09 22.06
N GLU A 33 -24.91 -13.18 23.15
CA GLU A 33 -25.72 -14.34 23.54
C GLU A 33 -26.93 -14.63 22.64
N THR A 34 -27.34 -13.71 21.74
CA THR A 34 -28.49 -13.92 20.83
C THR A 34 -28.10 -14.36 19.42
N GLN A 35 -26.80 -14.45 19.10
CA GLN A 35 -26.33 -14.92 17.80
C GLN A 35 -26.31 -16.46 17.73
N THR A 36 -26.64 -17.02 16.56
CA THR A 36 -26.44 -18.44 16.28
C THR A 36 -25.10 -18.64 15.55
N ARG A 37 -24.41 -19.74 15.86
CA ARG A 37 -23.22 -20.14 15.09
C ARG A 37 -23.62 -20.39 13.63
N ASN A 38 -22.85 -19.87 12.70
CA ASN A 38 -23.12 -19.98 11.27
C ASN A 38 -21.80 -20.10 10.48
N SER A 39 -21.90 -20.37 9.19
CA SER A 39 -20.75 -20.48 8.30
C SER A 39 -21.06 -19.99 6.89
N LEU A 40 -20.02 -19.55 6.18
CA LEU A 40 -20.08 -19.17 4.77
C LEU A 40 -18.88 -19.71 4.01
N SER A 41 -19.00 -19.79 2.69
CA SER A 41 -17.91 -20.16 1.79
C SER A 41 -17.12 -18.92 1.36
N LEU A 42 -15.80 -19.02 1.45
CA LEU A 42 -14.84 -18.06 0.93
C LEU A 42 -14.06 -18.73 -0.20
N HIS A 43 -14.17 -18.21 -1.41
CA HIS A 43 -13.47 -18.69 -2.59
C HIS A 43 -12.23 -17.84 -2.84
N VAL A 44 -11.10 -18.49 -3.09
CA VAL A 44 -9.83 -17.87 -3.47
C VAL A 44 -9.42 -18.38 -4.84
N GLU A 45 -9.20 -17.48 -5.77
CA GLU A 45 -8.93 -17.78 -7.18
C GLU A 45 -7.58 -17.21 -7.60
N GLU A 46 -6.81 -18.04 -8.32
CA GLU A 46 -5.61 -17.63 -9.05
C GLU A 46 -6.00 -17.32 -10.49
N THR A 47 -5.75 -16.09 -10.97
CA THR A 47 -6.29 -15.61 -12.25
C THR A 47 -5.23 -15.37 -13.32
N THR A 48 -3.98 -15.73 -13.07
CA THR A 48 -2.84 -15.36 -13.94
C THR A 48 -2.05 -16.53 -14.50
N GLY A 49 -2.45 -17.76 -14.17
CA GLY A 49 -1.78 -18.96 -14.67
C GLY A 49 -0.45 -19.25 -13.99
N ILE A 50 -0.20 -18.73 -12.78
CA ILE A 50 1.05 -18.95 -12.05
C ILE A 50 0.82 -19.64 -10.71
N ARG A 51 1.69 -20.61 -10.38
CA ARG A 51 1.64 -21.30 -9.08
C ARG A 51 1.98 -20.33 -7.95
N ARG A 52 1.14 -20.31 -6.92
CA ARG A 52 1.32 -19.50 -5.72
C ARG A 52 1.59 -20.39 -4.50
N THR A 53 2.66 -20.09 -3.76
CA THR A 53 3.06 -20.85 -2.56
C THR A 53 3.03 -19.96 -1.33
N ARG A 54 2.23 -20.35 -0.32
CA ARG A 54 1.99 -19.56 0.90
C ARG A 54 1.81 -18.08 0.56
N TYR A 55 0.93 -17.80 -0.38
CA TYR A 55 0.64 -16.48 -0.88
C TYR A 55 -0.33 -15.76 0.08
N PRO A 56 -0.08 -14.49 0.40
CA PRO A 56 -0.95 -13.75 1.31
C PRO A 56 -2.32 -13.49 0.67
N VAL A 57 -3.38 -13.91 1.35
CA VAL A 57 -4.76 -13.62 0.99
C VAL A 57 -5.30 -12.57 1.96
N ASN A 58 -5.88 -11.50 1.43
CA ASN A 58 -6.51 -10.42 2.19
C ASN A 58 -8.00 -10.34 1.83
N ALA A 59 -8.81 -11.27 2.33
CA ALA A 59 -10.22 -11.32 1.99
C ALA A 59 -11.02 -10.29 2.79
N GLN A 60 -12.05 -9.71 2.16
CA GLN A 60 -13.04 -8.85 2.81
C GLN A 60 -14.40 -9.54 2.75
N VAL A 61 -14.92 -9.93 3.92
CA VAL A 61 -16.17 -10.67 4.06
C VAL A 61 -17.23 -9.71 4.64
N PRO A 62 -18.32 -9.43 3.91
CA PRO A 62 -19.38 -8.57 4.42
C PRO A 62 -20.23 -9.33 5.45
N PHE A 63 -20.85 -8.62 6.38
CA PHE A 63 -21.82 -9.18 7.32
C PHE A 63 -23.04 -8.26 7.45
N PRO A 64 -24.27 -8.81 7.54
CA PRO A 64 -25.45 -8.02 7.86
C PRO A 64 -25.37 -7.38 9.26
N PRO A 65 -26.11 -6.29 9.52
CA PRO A 65 -26.24 -5.73 10.87
C PRO A 65 -26.64 -6.79 11.90
N GLY A 66 -25.93 -6.83 13.01
CA GLY A 66 -26.17 -7.77 14.10
C GLY A 66 -25.68 -9.21 13.87
N ALA A 67 -25.14 -9.57 12.70
CA ALA A 67 -24.77 -10.95 12.38
C ALA A 67 -23.44 -11.41 13.02
N LEU A 68 -22.47 -10.51 13.13
CA LEU A 68 -21.17 -10.78 13.76
C LEU A 68 -20.82 -9.67 14.75
N ALA A 69 -20.85 -9.99 16.05
CA ALA A 69 -20.59 -8.97 17.08
C ALA A 69 -19.10 -8.62 17.17
N ARG A 70 -18.23 -9.64 17.16
CA ARG A 70 -16.79 -9.49 17.42
C ARG A 70 -15.95 -10.25 16.40
N ALA A 71 -14.85 -9.64 15.94
CA ALA A 71 -13.97 -10.23 14.94
C ALA A 71 -13.16 -11.43 15.45
N ASP A 72 -13.08 -11.63 16.77
CA ASP A 72 -12.43 -12.78 17.40
C ASP A 72 -13.36 -14.00 17.55
N GLN A 73 -14.64 -13.86 17.18
CA GLN A 73 -15.61 -14.97 17.16
C GLN A 73 -15.67 -15.64 15.78
N VAL A 74 -14.49 -15.88 15.20
CA VAL A 74 -14.33 -16.37 13.83
C VAL A 74 -13.19 -17.39 13.78
N ARG A 75 -13.32 -18.38 12.91
CA ARG A 75 -12.21 -19.25 12.47
C ARG A 75 -12.33 -19.58 10.98
N LEU A 76 -11.21 -19.94 10.37
CA LEU A 76 -11.12 -20.32 8.97
C LEU A 76 -10.78 -21.80 8.87
N LEU A 77 -11.52 -22.54 8.04
CA LEU A 77 -11.26 -23.95 7.76
C LEU A 77 -10.97 -24.16 6.27
N GLY A 78 -10.02 -25.04 5.96
CA GLY A 78 -9.75 -25.56 4.62
C GLY A 78 -9.65 -27.08 4.71
N ASP A 79 -10.38 -27.80 3.84
CA ASP A 79 -10.47 -29.26 3.90
C ASP A 79 -10.85 -29.80 5.31
N ASP A 80 -11.75 -29.07 6.00
CA ASP A 80 -12.19 -29.29 7.39
C ASP A 80 -11.10 -29.17 8.48
N GLU A 81 -9.88 -28.77 8.12
CA GLU A 81 -8.81 -28.42 9.05
C GLU A 81 -8.73 -26.92 9.29
N GLU A 82 -8.38 -26.52 10.52
CA GLU A 82 -8.23 -25.10 10.85
C GLU A 82 -7.00 -24.49 10.20
N ILE A 83 -7.21 -23.41 9.46
CA ILE A 83 -6.16 -22.63 8.81
C ILE A 83 -5.80 -21.45 9.71
N PRO A 84 -4.51 -21.27 10.07
CA PRO A 84 -4.05 -20.10 10.78
C PRO A 84 -4.42 -18.82 10.02
N ALA A 85 -5.27 -18.00 10.65
CA ALA A 85 -5.79 -16.78 10.08
C ALA A 85 -5.82 -15.65 11.11
N GLN A 86 -5.79 -14.43 10.62
CA GLN A 86 -5.88 -13.20 11.40
C GLN A 86 -7.15 -12.47 11.00
N PHE A 87 -7.91 -12.04 12.00
CA PHE A 87 -9.22 -11.41 11.82
C PHE A 87 -9.21 -10.00 12.39
N SER A 88 -9.76 -9.04 11.64
CA SER A 88 -9.98 -7.67 12.13
C SER A 88 -11.25 -7.07 11.52
N ALA A 89 -11.91 -6.18 12.24
CA ALA A 89 -13.05 -5.44 11.71
C ALA A 89 -12.52 -4.32 10.79
N GLY A 90 -12.77 -4.43 9.48
CA GLY A 90 -12.46 -3.38 8.52
C GLY A 90 -13.42 -2.19 8.60
N SER A 91 -14.67 -2.44 8.99
CA SER A 91 -15.65 -1.42 9.37
C SER A 91 -16.74 -2.02 10.25
N ARG A 92 -17.58 -1.16 10.83
CA ARG A 92 -18.68 -1.54 11.72
C ARG A 92 -19.96 -0.81 11.36
N TRP A 93 -21.08 -1.46 11.61
CA TRP A 93 -22.41 -0.85 11.56
C TRP A 93 -22.63 0.08 12.78
N PRO A 94 -23.65 0.97 12.75
CA PRO A 94 -23.98 1.84 13.89
C PRO A 94 -24.32 1.09 15.18
N ASP A 95 -24.79 -0.16 15.08
CA ASP A 95 -25.06 -1.05 16.24
C ASP A 95 -23.78 -1.67 16.84
N GLY A 96 -22.61 -1.39 16.26
CA GLY A 96 -21.30 -1.88 16.67
C GLY A 96 -20.91 -3.24 16.08
N SER A 97 -21.82 -3.93 15.41
CA SER A 97 -21.52 -5.20 14.72
C SER A 97 -20.55 -5.01 13.56
N VAL A 98 -19.80 -6.06 13.23
CA VAL A 98 -18.85 -6.05 12.12
C VAL A 98 -19.63 -5.91 10.82
N GLN A 99 -19.26 -4.93 10.00
CA GLN A 99 -19.82 -4.73 8.66
C GLN A 99 -18.94 -5.40 7.60
N TRP A 100 -17.63 -5.15 7.66
CA TRP A 100 -16.63 -5.82 6.83
C TRP A 100 -15.61 -6.48 7.74
N LEU A 101 -15.49 -7.80 7.66
CA LEU A 101 -14.44 -8.57 8.31
C LEU A 101 -13.26 -8.72 7.34
N ARG A 102 -12.06 -8.40 7.81
CA ARG A 102 -10.82 -8.74 7.11
C ARG A 102 -10.36 -10.11 7.58
N VAL A 103 -10.09 -11.00 6.63
CA VAL A 103 -9.58 -12.36 6.87
C VAL A 103 -8.23 -12.49 6.17
N ASP A 104 -7.17 -12.47 6.96
CA ASP A 104 -5.78 -12.50 6.48
C ASP A 104 -5.18 -13.89 6.75
N PHE A 105 -4.75 -14.59 5.70
CA PHE A 105 -4.15 -15.93 5.81
C PHE A 105 -3.22 -16.20 4.63
N ASN A 106 -2.54 -17.36 4.63
CA ASN A 106 -1.68 -17.77 3.51
C ASN A 106 -2.27 -18.98 2.80
N ALA A 107 -2.41 -18.91 1.48
CA ALA A 107 -2.89 -20.00 0.63
C ALA A 107 -1.78 -20.52 -0.29
N SER A 108 -1.77 -21.82 -0.57
CA SER A 108 -0.99 -22.37 -1.69
C SER A 108 -1.97 -22.86 -2.74
N ILE A 109 -1.86 -22.37 -3.96
CA ILE A 109 -2.83 -22.57 -5.03
C ILE A 109 -2.11 -22.70 -6.38
N GLY A 110 -2.57 -23.62 -7.21
CA GLY A 110 -2.06 -23.87 -8.55
C GLY A 110 -2.47 -22.80 -9.56
N PRO A 111 -1.88 -22.83 -10.76
CA PRO A 111 -2.30 -21.99 -11.89
C PRO A 111 -3.80 -22.15 -12.16
N GLU A 112 -4.53 -21.04 -12.27
CA GLU A 112 -5.96 -21.00 -12.60
C GLU A 112 -6.86 -21.84 -11.65
N GLU A 113 -6.34 -22.22 -10.47
CA GLU A 113 -7.10 -22.99 -9.48
C GLU A 113 -7.99 -22.04 -8.66
N THR A 114 -9.18 -22.53 -8.31
CA THR A 114 -10.06 -21.94 -7.29
C THR A 114 -10.14 -22.86 -6.09
N ARG A 115 -9.82 -22.34 -4.90
CA ARG A 115 -9.94 -23.02 -3.61
C ARG A 115 -11.08 -22.47 -2.79
N SER A 116 -11.81 -23.36 -2.11
CA SER A 116 -12.89 -22.96 -1.20
C SER A 116 -12.48 -23.19 0.24
N TYR A 117 -12.77 -22.20 1.09
CA TYR A 117 -12.57 -22.22 2.53
C TYR A 117 -13.90 -21.98 3.22
N ARG A 118 -14.06 -22.49 4.45
CA ARG A 118 -15.24 -22.23 5.28
C ARG A 118 -14.89 -21.24 6.38
N VAL A 119 -15.56 -20.08 6.38
CA VAL A 119 -15.49 -19.12 7.50
C VAL A 119 -16.61 -19.46 8.46
N GLU A 120 -16.27 -19.91 9.66
CA GLU A 120 -17.24 -20.14 10.73
C GLU A 120 -17.22 -18.97 11.70
N TYR A 121 -18.39 -18.53 12.15
CA TYR A 121 -18.53 -17.36 13.01
C TYR A 121 -19.70 -17.46 13.99
N GLY A 122 -19.67 -16.60 15.01
CA GLY A 122 -20.72 -16.47 16.03
C GLY A 122 -20.33 -17.06 17.39
N PRO A 123 -21.28 -17.17 18.33
CA PRO A 123 -20.98 -17.55 19.71
C PRO A 123 -20.36 -18.96 19.81
N GLY A 124 -19.36 -19.09 20.68
CA GLY A 124 -18.61 -20.33 20.87
C GLY A 124 -17.62 -20.66 19.76
N VAL A 125 -17.52 -19.83 18.70
CA VAL A 125 -16.45 -19.93 17.71
C VAL A 125 -15.28 -19.07 18.15
N SER A 126 -14.08 -19.64 18.08
CA SER A 126 -12.80 -18.94 18.21
C SER A 126 -11.75 -19.73 17.45
N ALA A 127 -10.72 -19.05 16.93
CA ALA A 127 -9.54 -19.72 16.40
C ALA A 127 -8.85 -20.51 17.52
N GLY A 128 -8.71 -21.83 17.35
CA GLY A 128 -8.01 -22.71 18.29
C GLY A 128 -6.50 -22.68 18.09
N ALA A 129 -6.04 -22.45 16.85
CA ALA A 129 -4.64 -22.24 16.53
C ALA A 129 -4.38 -20.74 16.41
N GLY A 130 -3.59 -20.18 17.33
CA GLY A 130 -3.03 -18.85 17.13
C GLY A 130 -2.21 -18.82 15.82
N PRO A 131 -2.08 -17.67 15.14
CA PRO A 131 -1.44 -17.56 13.82
C PRO A 131 0.04 -17.97 13.74
N GLY A 132 0.63 -18.49 14.83
CA GLY A 132 2.01 -18.94 14.91
C GLY A 132 3.02 -17.79 15.04
N ARG A 133 4.30 -18.09 14.80
CA ARG A 133 5.35 -17.06 14.64
C ARG A 133 5.11 -16.31 13.33
N GLY A 134 5.21 -14.99 13.37
CA GLY A 134 5.01 -14.13 12.20
C GLY A 134 5.66 -12.76 12.37
N LEU A 135 5.09 -11.72 11.74
CA LEU A 135 5.54 -10.35 11.92
C LEU A 135 5.40 -9.92 13.38
N ALA A 136 6.46 -9.33 13.93
CA ALA A 136 6.47 -8.71 15.23
C ALA A 136 6.52 -7.19 15.05
N LEU A 137 5.74 -6.47 15.86
CA LEU A 137 5.73 -5.01 15.88
C LEU A 137 6.46 -4.54 17.14
N VAL A 138 7.42 -3.63 16.97
CA VAL A 138 8.06 -2.90 18.07
C VAL A 138 7.90 -1.43 17.77
N GLU A 139 7.15 -0.73 18.61
CA GLU A 139 6.83 0.68 18.44
C GLU A 139 7.71 1.54 19.33
N ASP A 140 8.37 2.53 18.73
CA ASP A 140 9.14 3.56 19.41
C ASP A 140 8.42 4.91 19.27
N ALA A 141 8.98 5.98 19.86
CA ALA A 141 8.36 7.31 19.83
C ALA A 141 8.16 7.84 18.39
N ASP A 142 9.17 7.65 17.53
CA ASP A 142 9.29 8.23 16.20
C ASP A 142 9.17 7.21 15.07
N ALA A 143 9.15 5.91 15.39
CA ALA A 143 9.22 4.85 14.39
C ALA A 143 8.47 3.59 14.82
N ILE A 144 8.27 2.69 13.86
CA ILE A 144 7.77 1.34 14.09
C ILE A 144 8.62 0.32 13.35
N GLN A 145 9.04 -0.73 14.05
CA GLN A 145 9.66 -1.92 13.47
C GLN A 145 8.57 -2.93 13.14
N VAL A 146 8.54 -3.41 11.90
CA VAL A 146 7.69 -4.51 11.42
C VAL A 146 8.60 -5.62 10.90
N GLY A 147 8.83 -6.65 11.72
CA GLY A 147 9.78 -7.71 11.39
C GLY A 147 11.18 -7.16 11.13
N ARG A 148 11.61 -7.14 9.86
CA ARG A 148 12.94 -6.66 9.42
C ARG A 148 12.94 -5.29 8.76
N VAL A 149 11.80 -4.59 8.77
CA VAL A 149 11.67 -3.26 8.17
C VAL A 149 11.28 -2.26 9.25
N ARG A 150 11.96 -1.12 9.30
CA ARG A 150 11.65 0.00 10.19
C ARG A 150 11.08 1.16 9.38
N PHE A 151 9.97 1.73 9.85
CA PHE A 151 9.34 2.89 9.24
C PHE A 151 9.36 4.08 10.20
N SER A 152 9.62 5.28 9.69
CA SER A 152 9.35 6.51 10.44
C SER A 152 7.85 6.76 10.53
N LYS A 153 7.38 7.31 11.65
CA LYS A 153 5.98 7.76 11.82
C LYS A 153 5.64 9.04 11.06
N THR A 154 6.64 9.70 10.46
CA THR A 154 6.50 10.97 9.74
C THR A 154 6.27 10.81 8.23
N ALA A 155 6.22 9.58 7.69
CA ALA A 155 6.11 9.25 6.26
C ALA A 155 7.26 9.74 5.34
N ALA A 156 8.10 10.67 5.78
CA ALA A 156 9.33 11.12 5.13
C ALA A 156 10.41 11.38 6.20
N PRO A 157 11.55 10.65 6.19
CA PRO A 157 11.80 9.47 5.37
C PRO A 157 10.80 8.33 5.69
N LEU A 158 10.30 7.60 4.69
CA LEU A 158 9.35 6.51 4.96
C LEU A 158 10.04 5.27 5.56
N LEU A 159 11.04 4.75 4.84
CA LEU A 159 11.78 3.53 5.19
C LEU A 159 13.03 3.92 5.98
N ALA A 160 13.02 3.75 7.30
CA ALA A 160 14.17 4.07 8.14
C ALA A 160 15.27 2.99 8.07
N SER A 161 14.89 1.72 7.86
CA SER A 161 15.83 0.60 7.73
C SER A 161 15.15 -0.61 7.10
N VAL A 162 15.90 -1.39 6.33
CA VAL A 162 15.49 -2.72 5.85
C VAL A 162 16.67 -3.68 6.03
N SER A 163 16.50 -4.71 6.87
CA SER A 163 17.60 -5.57 7.32
C SER A 163 17.35 -7.08 7.13
N TYR A 164 17.14 -7.51 5.89
CA TYR A 164 17.02 -8.94 5.54
C TYR A 164 18.34 -9.70 5.59
N ARG A 165 19.33 -9.28 4.78
CA ARG A 165 20.69 -9.84 4.76
C ARG A 165 21.79 -8.81 5.06
N GLY A 166 21.39 -7.55 5.14
CA GLY A 166 22.20 -6.38 5.43
C GLY A 166 21.28 -5.15 5.41
N GLU A 167 21.78 -4.00 5.82
CA GLU A 167 21.03 -2.74 5.63
C GLU A 167 20.92 -2.48 4.12
N VAL A 168 19.70 -2.17 3.67
CA VAL A 168 19.39 -1.92 2.26
C VAL A 168 19.02 -0.45 2.02
N ILE A 169 18.74 0.32 3.06
CA ILE A 169 18.43 1.75 2.93
C ILE A 169 19.70 2.60 3.02
N GLY A 170 19.93 3.40 1.98
CA GLY A 170 21.04 4.35 1.86
C GLY A 170 20.62 5.80 2.09
N SER A 171 21.42 6.73 1.55
CA SER A 171 21.13 8.17 1.56
C SER A 171 20.40 8.62 0.29
N GLY A 172 19.39 9.46 0.43
CA GLY A 172 18.65 10.03 -0.69
C GLY A 172 17.20 10.32 -0.33
N ARG A 173 16.37 10.57 -1.34
CA ARG A 173 14.93 10.80 -1.13
C ARG A 173 14.24 9.50 -0.77
N ASN A 174 13.33 9.57 0.20
CA ASN A 174 12.74 8.38 0.82
C ASN A 174 11.28 8.60 1.19
N GLY A 175 10.37 8.08 0.37
CA GLY A 175 8.93 8.31 0.53
C GLY A 175 8.31 8.94 -0.72
N PHE A 176 7.11 9.46 -0.56
CA PHE A 176 6.35 10.04 -1.66
C PHE A 176 6.57 11.54 -1.79
N ALA A 177 6.40 12.05 -3.00
CA ALA A 177 6.38 13.47 -3.26
C ALA A 177 5.45 13.81 -4.42
N VAL A 178 4.85 14.99 -4.35
CA VAL A 178 4.04 15.58 -5.41
C VAL A 178 4.77 16.73 -6.07
N GLU A 179 4.42 17.01 -7.31
CA GLU A 179 4.94 18.13 -8.08
C GLU A 179 3.78 19.00 -8.57
N ASP A 180 3.86 20.29 -8.29
CA ASP A 180 2.92 21.29 -8.78
C ASP A 180 3.19 21.61 -10.27
N THR A 181 2.20 22.19 -10.93
CA THR A 181 2.28 22.73 -12.29
C THR A 181 3.45 23.68 -12.53
N ASP A 182 3.91 24.40 -11.51
CA ASP A 182 5.09 25.27 -11.57
C ASP A 182 6.44 24.52 -11.49
N GLY A 183 6.40 23.21 -11.24
CA GLY A 183 7.58 22.33 -11.12
C GLY A 183 8.14 22.22 -9.69
N THR A 184 7.54 22.90 -8.70
CA THR A 184 7.94 22.77 -7.30
C THR A 184 7.54 21.40 -6.76
N VAL A 185 8.47 20.74 -6.06
CA VAL A 185 8.29 19.40 -5.50
C VAL A 185 8.12 19.48 -3.99
N TYR A 186 7.12 18.78 -3.46
CA TYR A 186 6.80 18.73 -2.04
C TYR A 186 6.72 17.28 -1.56
N GLU A 187 7.34 16.96 -0.43
CA GLU A 187 7.30 15.61 0.15
C GLU A 187 5.98 15.35 0.88
N LEU A 188 5.48 14.12 0.81
CA LEU A 188 4.33 13.68 1.59
C LEU A 188 4.80 13.24 2.97
N GLY A 189 4.96 14.19 3.89
CA GLY A 189 5.35 13.92 5.28
C GLY A 189 6.40 14.88 5.81
N GLY A 190 7.11 14.44 6.86
CA GLY A 190 8.16 15.21 7.53
C GLY A 190 7.79 15.62 8.96
N ASP A 191 8.49 16.61 9.50
CA ASP A 191 8.56 16.88 10.94
C ASP A 191 7.25 17.33 11.60
N THR A 192 6.22 17.74 10.85
CA THR A 192 4.95 18.22 11.43
C THR A 192 3.72 17.79 10.65
N GLY A 193 2.64 17.47 11.37
CA GLY A 193 1.29 17.36 10.79
C GLY A 193 0.89 15.99 10.23
N VAL A 194 1.73 14.95 10.41
CA VAL A 194 1.40 13.57 10.03
C VAL A 194 0.80 12.81 11.21
N THR A 195 -0.37 12.21 10.98
CA THR A 195 -0.99 11.23 11.89
C THR A 195 -0.62 9.83 11.43
N PHE A 196 -0.06 9.03 12.34
CA PHE A 196 0.33 7.64 12.12
C PHE A 196 -0.63 6.69 12.86
N GLU A 197 -1.07 5.63 12.18
CA GLU A 197 -1.98 4.62 12.70
C GLU A 197 -1.53 3.21 12.28
N ILE A 198 -1.60 2.26 13.23
CA ILE A 198 -1.52 0.83 12.93
C ILE A 198 -2.94 0.33 12.64
N VAL A 199 -3.29 0.18 11.37
CA VAL A 199 -4.63 -0.27 10.95
C VAL A 199 -4.79 -1.79 11.15
N ARG A 200 -3.72 -2.55 10.85
CA ARG A 200 -3.59 -3.98 11.16
C ARG A 200 -2.21 -4.23 11.74
N GLY A 201 -2.13 -4.86 12.91
CA GLY A 201 -0.87 -5.09 13.63
C GLY A 201 -0.61 -6.55 13.99
N GLY A 202 -1.14 -7.50 13.21
CA GLY A 202 -1.04 -8.91 13.54
C GLY A 202 0.09 -9.65 12.81
N PRO A 203 0.36 -10.91 13.20
CA PRO A 203 1.54 -11.64 12.76
C PRO A 203 1.46 -12.19 11.33
N ILE A 204 0.29 -12.19 10.69
CA ILE A 204 0.15 -12.60 9.28
C ILE A 204 0.24 -11.40 8.35
N TYR A 205 -0.36 -10.28 8.74
CA TYR A 205 -0.43 -9.10 7.90
C TYR A 205 -0.43 -7.82 8.73
N VAL A 206 0.38 -6.86 8.29
CA VAL A 206 0.48 -5.54 8.88
C VAL A 206 0.06 -4.50 7.85
N GLU A 207 -0.73 -3.53 8.31
CA GLU A 207 -1.14 -2.35 7.55
C GLU A 207 -0.91 -1.12 8.41
N LEU A 208 -0.07 -0.21 7.91
CA LEU A 208 0.21 1.08 8.52
C LEU A 208 -0.43 2.18 7.67
N ARG A 209 -0.93 3.23 8.32
CA ARG A 209 -1.53 4.37 7.65
C ARG A 209 -0.92 5.66 8.16
N TYR A 210 -0.58 6.54 7.22
CA TYR A 210 -0.14 7.90 7.46
C TYR A 210 -1.16 8.82 6.81
N SER A 211 -1.58 9.87 7.51
CA SER A 211 -2.43 10.90 6.93
C SER A 211 -1.93 12.28 7.31
N GLY A 212 -2.02 13.22 6.39
CA GLY A 212 -1.50 14.57 6.58
C GLY A 212 -1.94 15.50 5.47
N ARG A 213 -1.31 16.67 5.43
CA ARG A 213 -1.49 17.67 4.38
C ARG A 213 -0.13 18.16 3.93
N VAL A 214 -0.03 18.52 2.65
CA VAL A 214 1.12 19.22 2.09
C VAL A 214 0.75 20.67 1.89
N SER A 215 1.54 21.57 2.48
CA SER A 215 1.46 23.01 2.24
C SER A 215 2.20 23.36 0.95
N LEU A 216 1.48 23.88 -0.06
CA LEU A 216 2.10 24.41 -1.28
C LEU A 216 2.61 25.84 -1.06
N ALA A 217 3.40 26.36 -1.99
CA ALA A 217 4.03 27.69 -1.89
C ALA A 217 3.02 28.85 -1.73
N ASP A 218 1.81 28.71 -2.25
CA ASP A 218 0.72 29.69 -2.10
C ASP A 218 -0.09 29.54 -0.80
N GLY A 219 0.33 28.60 0.07
CA GLY A 219 -0.33 28.30 1.35
C GLY A 219 -1.53 27.37 1.24
N ALA A 220 -1.85 26.87 0.05
CA ALA A 220 -2.92 25.91 -0.10
C ALA A 220 -2.50 24.51 0.40
N GLU A 221 -3.45 23.79 0.97
CA GLU A 221 -3.22 22.53 1.66
C GLU A 221 -3.83 21.37 0.87
N VAL A 222 -2.99 20.40 0.48
CA VAL A 222 -3.42 19.21 -0.26
C VAL A 222 -3.39 17.99 0.68
N PRO A 223 -4.56 17.37 1.01
CA PRO A 223 -4.60 16.19 1.85
C PRO A 223 -3.96 14.98 1.18
N PHE A 224 -3.25 14.18 1.98
CA PHE A 224 -2.71 12.90 1.53
C PHE A 224 -2.95 11.78 2.54
N VAL A 225 -2.92 10.56 2.01
CA VAL A 225 -2.86 9.32 2.77
C VAL A 225 -1.78 8.43 2.16
N VAL A 226 -0.89 7.89 3.00
CA VAL A 226 0.03 6.81 2.63
C VAL A 226 -0.37 5.56 3.39
N VAL A 227 -0.46 4.42 2.69
CA VAL A 227 -0.70 3.11 3.29
C VAL A 227 0.50 2.22 2.99
N VAL A 228 0.99 1.51 4.02
CA VAL A 228 2.01 0.48 3.89
C VAL A 228 1.39 -0.86 4.24
N GLU A 229 1.54 -1.85 3.37
CA GLU A 229 1.03 -3.21 3.56
C GLU A 229 2.18 -4.22 3.52
N MET A 230 2.24 -5.10 4.52
CA MET A 230 3.27 -6.13 4.66
C MET A 230 2.67 -7.48 5.08
N PRO A 231 2.76 -8.53 4.24
CA PRO A 231 2.47 -9.90 4.62
C PRO A 231 3.67 -10.55 5.33
N ASN A 232 3.44 -11.62 6.08
CA ASN A 232 4.51 -12.38 6.74
C ASN A 232 5.22 -13.39 5.82
N SER A 233 4.57 -13.80 4.74
CA SER A 233 5.00 -14.91 3.88
C SER A 233 5.90 -14.48 2.73
N LYS A 234 6.05 -13.16 2.54
CA LYS A 234 6.90 -12.50 1.55
C LYS A 234 7.49 -11.26 2.21
N SER A 235 8.72 -10.90 1.86
CA SER A 235 9.35 -9.64 2.26
C SER A 235 8.81 -8.45 1.46
N TRP A 236 7.51 -8.41 1.22
CA TRP A 236 6.88 -7.32 0.48
C TRP A 236 6.72 -6.11 1.36
N VAL A 237 7.07 -4.97 0.79
CA VAL A 237 6.66 -3.65 1.23
C VAL A 237 5.86 -3.05 0.08
N LYS A 238 4.53 -3.08 0.20
CA LYS A 238 3.63 -2.39 -0.71
C LYS A 238 3.31 -1.04 -0.12
N VAL A 239 3.57 0.04 -0.86
CA VAL A 239 3.30 1.40 -0.44
C VAL A 239 2.36 2.06 -1.43
N THR A 240 1.29 2.66 -0.93
CA THR A 240 0.30 3.37 -1.74
C THR A 240 0.12 4.78 -1.21
N ALA A 241 0.33 5.80 -2.04
CA ALA A 241 -0.09 7.16 -1.74
C ALA A 241 -1.37 7.51 -2.50
N SER A 242 -2.26 8.24 -1.83
CA SER A 242 -3.42 8.89 -2.39
C SER A 242 -3.37 10.37 -2.00
N VAL A 243 -3.50 11.26 -2.98
CA VAL A 243 -3.48 12.71 -2.78
C VAL A 243 -4.74 13.31 -3.38
N ASP A 244 -5.53 14.02 -2.56
CA ASP A 244 -6.79 14.65 -2.98
C ASP A 244 -6.51 16.08 -3.47
N ASP A 245 -6.57 16.30 -4.79
CA ASP A 245 -6.26 17.57 -5.44
C ASP A 245 -7.49 18.13 -6.18
N PRO A 246 -8.53 18.59 -5.47
CA PRO A 246 -9.75 19.09 -6.10
C PRO A 246 -9.52 20.28 -7.03
N ALA A 247 -8.44 21.03 -6.83
CA ALA A 247 -8.04 22.17 -7.64
C ALA A 247 -7.26 21.79 -8.91
N ARG A 248 -6.85 20.51 -9.04
CA ARG A 248 -6.13 19.95 -10.19
C ARG A 248 -4.82 20.70 -10.52
N ARG A 249 -4.04 21.00 -9.48
CA ARG A 249 -2.77 21.75 -9.57
C ARG A 249 -1.55 20.84 -9.63
N LEU A 250 -1.67 19.59 -9.21
CA LEU A 250 -0.57 18.65 -9.23
C LEU A 250 -0.42 18.02 -10.61
N ARG A 251 0.83 17.96 -11.09
CA ARG A 251 1.17 17.36 -12.39
C ARG A 251 1.77 15.96 -12.27
N GLN A 252 2.37 15.64 -11.12
CA GLN A 252 3.06 14.36 -10.93
C GLN A 252 2.98 13.89 -9.47
N LEU A 253 2.88 12.57 -9.29
CA LEU A 253 3.11 11.89 -8.01
C LEU A 253 4.30 10.94 -8.20
N SER A 254 5.18 10.89 -7.20
CA SER A 254 6.40 10.07 -7.25
C SER A 254 6.68 9.37 -5.93
N PHE A 255 7.38 8.24 -6.00
CA PHE A 255 7.91 7.50 -4.86
C PHE A 255 9.41 7.29 -5.02
N HIS A 256 10.16 7.43 -3.92
CA HIS A 256 11.61 7.37 -3.90
C HIS A 256 12.08 6.41 -2.80
N SER A 257 13.05 5.57 -3.13
CA SER A 257 13.77 4.73 -2.15
C SER A 257 15.28 4.85 -2.38
N PRO A 258 16.05 5.25 -1.35
CA PRO A 258 17.50 5.23 -1.44
C PRO A 258 18.01 3.85 -1.04
N LEU A 259 18.63 3.15 -1.97
CA LEU A 259 19.05 1.76 -1.83
C LEU A 259 20.57 1.66 -1.73
N THR A 260 21.05 0.75 -0.90
CA THR A 260 22.46 0.36 -0.85
C THR A 260 22.56 -1.16 -0.95
N LEU A 261 23.34 -1.64 -1.92
CA LEU A 261 23.46 -3.06 -2.26
C LEU A 261 24.91 -3.55 -2.25
N GLY A 262 25.76 -2.88 -1.47
CA GLY A 262 27.20 -3.17 -1.39
C GLY A 262 27.97 -2.67 -2.62
N PRO A 263 29.17 -3.21 -2.87
CA PRO A 263 30.01 -2.80 -4.00
C PRO A 263 29.32 -3.00 -5.35
N ARG A 264 29.63 -2.11 -6.30
CA ARG A 264 29.20 -2.20 -7.70
C ARG A 264 30.09 -3.20 -8.46
N PRO A 265 29.63 -3.77 -9.60
CA PRO A 265 28.42 -3.43 -10.34
C PRO A 265 27.13 -3.98 -9.72
N TRP A 266 26.05 -3.21 -9.83
CA TRP A 266 24.70 -3.71 -9.58
C TRP A 266 24.04 -4.07 -10.90
N VAL A 267 23.42 -5.24 -10.96
CA VAL A 267 22.70 -5.72 -12.14
C VAL A 267 21.27 -5.22 -12.07
N TRP A 268 20.74 -4.76 -13.19
CA TRP A 268 19.33 -4.38 -13.30
C TRP A 268 18.69 -5.09 -14.49
N ASP A 269 17.39 -5.31 -14.39
CA ASP A 269 16.53 -5.68 -15.51
C ASP A 269 15.19 -4.94 -15.42
N PHE A 270 14.53 -4.83 -16.56
CA PHE A 270 13.12 -4.43 -16.65
C PHE A 270 12.34 -5.53 -17.34
N GLY A 271 11.10 -5.73 -16.90
CA GLY A 271 10.15 -6.71 -17.44
C GLY A 271 9.61 -6.34 -18.82
N THR A 272 10.50 -6.11 -19.78
CA THR A 272 10.16 -5.95 -21.19
C THR A 272 10.00 -7.31 -21.86
N ASP A 273 9.37 -7.34 -23.02
CA ASP A 273 9.20 -8.57 -23.81
C ASP A 273 10.52 -9.14 -24.35
N ARG A 274 11.58 -8.31 -24.40
CA ARG A 274 12.92 -8.71 -24.89
C ARG A 274 13.95 -8.92 -23.78
N TRP A 275 13.52 -8.92 -22.51
CA TRP A 275 14.41 -9.11 -21.36
C TRP A 275 15.55 -8.09 -21.34
N THR A 276 15.21 -6.81 -21.18
CA THR A 276 16.20 -5.73 -21.10
C THR A 276 16.96 -5.80 -19.77
N TYR A 277 18.29 -5.96 -19.82
CA TYR A 277 19.14 -5.92 -18.63
C TYR A 277 20.45 -5.18 -18.87
N GLY A 278 21.09 -4.80 -17.78
CA GLY A 278 22.39 -4.12 -17.79
C GLY A 278 23.03 -4.07 -16.41
N SER A 279 24.00 -3.16 -16.24
CA SER A 279 24.65 -2.96 -14.94
C SER A 279 24.99 -1.49 -14.66
N LEU A 280 24.80 -1.08 -13.41
CA LEU A 280 25.26 0.18 -12.86
C LEU A 280 26.69 -0.03 -12.34
N ARG A 281 27.69 0.39 -13.11
CA ARG A 281 29.12 0.11 -12.83
C ARG A 281 29.78 1.13 -11.91
N ASN A 282 29.23 2.33 -11.80
CA ASN A 282 29.74 3.45 -11.02
C ASN A 282 28.58 4.34 -10.55
N GLU A 283 28.89 5.41 -9.82
CA GLU A 283 27.89 6.33 -9.24
C GLU A 283 27.20 7.21 -10.27
N GLU A 284 27.87 7.48 -11.39
CA GLU A 284 27.32 8.28 -12.48
C GLU A 284 26.31 7.48 -13.32
N ALA A 285 26.34 6.14 -13.27
CA ALA A 285 25.48 5.30 -14.09
C ALA A 285 23.99 5.51 -13.78
N SER A 286 23.14 5.38 -14.78
CA SER A 286 21.69 5.52 -14.68
C SER A 286 21.02 4.62 -15.70
N VAL A 287 19.83 4.15 -15.35
CA VAL A 287 18.90 3.51 -16.27
C VAL A 287 17.48 4.02 -15.99
N VAL A 288 16.75 4.29 -17.06
CA VAL A 288 15.40 4.87 -17.02
C VAL A 288 14.50 4.08 -17.95
N LEU A 289 13.42 3.50 -17.42
CA LEU A 289 12.29 3.04 -18.21
C LEU A 289 11.23 4.14 -18.21
N THR A 290 10.85 4.62 -19.39
CA THR A 290 9.74 5.56 -19.60
C THR A 290 8.68 4.89 -20.47
N ASN A 291 7.42 4.99 -20.08
CA ASN A 291 6.26 4.63 -20.90
C ASN A 291 5.35 5.85 -21.03
N GLU A 292 4.93 6.13 -22.26
CA GLU A 292 3.98 7.17 -22.62
C GLU A 292 2.71 6.52 -23.16
N VAL A 293 1.57 6.98 -22.64
CA VAL A 293 0.24 6.60 -23.11
C VAL A 293 -0.47 7.87 -23.57
N GLU A 294 -0.69 7.98 -24.87
CA GLU A 294 -1.43 9.08 -25.46
C GLU A 294 -2.91 9.04 -25.05
N VAL A 295 -3.59 10.18 -25.11
CA VAL A 295 -5.05 10.27 -24.86
C VAL A 295 -5.84 9.39 -25.84
N GLY A 296 -5.32 9.20 -27.06
CA GLY A 296 -5.89 8.28 -28.06
C GLY A 296 -5.61 6.78 -27.80
N GLY A 297 -4.88 6.43 -26.73
CA GLY A 297 -4.56 5.07 -26.34
C GLY A 297 -3.33 4.47 -27.04
N ALA A 298 -2.67 5.21 -27.93
CA ALA A 298 -1.37 4.80 -28.44
C ALA A 298 -0.34 4.80 -27.30
N THR A 299 0.48 3.75 -27.23
CA THR A 299 1.51 3.60 -26.19
C THR A 299 2.88 3.38 -26.82
N GLY A 300 3.89 4.00 -26.22
CA GLY A 300 5.30 3.82 -26.53
C GLY A 300 6.13 3.79 -25.26
N TRP A 301 7.23 3.07 -25.28
CA TRP A 301 8.17 2.98 -24.17
C TRP A 301 9.61 2.96 -24.66
N CYS A 302 10.49 3.42 -23.80
CA CYS A 302 11.92 3.50 -24.02
C CYS A 302 12.65 3.12 -22.72
N VAL A 303 13.69 2.31 -22.84
CA VAL A 303 14.71 2.14 -21.82
C VAL A 303 15.93 2.93 -22.27
N GLU A 304 16.39 3.85 -21.44
CA GLU A 304 17.59 4.65 -21.67
C GLU A 304 18.63 4.31 -20.59
N THR A 305 19.92 4.28 -20.96
CA THR A 305 21.01 4.06 -20.01
C THR A 305 22.24 4.87 -20.38
N GLY A 306 23.07 5.19 -19.38
CA GLY A 306 24.28 5.99 -19.54
C GLY A 306 24.61 6.73 -18.24
N PRO A 307 25.49 7.74 -18.30
CA PRO A 307 25.65 8.67 -17.20
C PRO A 307 24.34 9.41 -16.91
N LYS A 308 24.05 9.68 -15.65
CA LYS A 308 22.82 10.35 -15.20
C LYS A 308 22.70 11.74 -15.84
N GLY A 309 21.56 12.00 -16.49
CA GLY A 309 21.31 13.22 -17.27
C GLY A 309 21.90 13.20 -18.69
N GLN A 310 22.53 12.10 -19.10
CA GLN A 310 23.09 11.85 -20.43
C GLN A 310 22.75 10.43 -20.91
N GLU A 311 21.68 9.84 -20.38
CA GLU A 311 21.19 8.53 -20.79
C GLU A 311 20.87 8.55 -22.29
N ARG A 312 21.06 7.40 -22.95
CA ARG A 312 20.75 7.22 -24.37
C ARG A 312 19.82 6.04 -24.56
N PRO A 313 18.97 6.05 -25.61
CA PRO A 313 18.12 4.91 -25.93
C PRO A 313 18.93 3.62 -26.02
N TYR A 314 18.52 2.65 -25.20
CA TYR A 314 19.04 1.29 -25.15
C TYR A 314 18.06 0.32 -25.78
N GLU A 315 16.78 0.49 -25.47
CA GLU A 315 15.70 -0.27 -26.09
C GLU A 315 14.44 0.59 -26.24
N THR A 316 13.66 0.35 -27.28
CA THR A 316 12.34 0.98 -27.47
C THR A 316 11.30 -0.06 -27.88
N THR A 317 10.03 0.32 -27.81
CA THR A 317 8.89 -0.44 -28.35
C THR A 317 9.20 -1.01 -29.74
N GLY A 318 9.80 -0.20 -30.62
CA GLY A 318 10.14 -0.62 -31.98
C GLY A 318 8.89 -0.88 -32.82
N SER A 319 8.91 -1.92 -33.66
CA SER A 319 7.76 -2.32 -34.50
C SER A 319 6.75 -3.22 -33.78
N THR A 320 7.17 -3.88 -32.69
CA THR A 320 6.25 -4.61 -31.81
C THR A 320 5.60 -3.62 -30.86
N ARG A 321 4.35 -3.85 -30.43
CA ARG A 321 3.67 -3.00 -29.42
C ARG A 321 3.44 -3.75 -28.10
N PRO A 322 4.49 -4.33 -27.49
CA PRO A 322 4.35 -5.01 -26.21
C PRO A 322 4.03 -3.98 -25.13
N VAL A 323 3.09 -4.32 -24.25
CA VAL A 323 2.82 -3.55 -23.03
C VAL A 323 3.89 -3.92 -22.02
N VAL A 324 4.63 -2.93 -21.52
CA VAL A 324 5.58 -3.13 -20.41
C VAL A 324 4.81 -3.07 -19.10
N ALA A 325 4.96 -4.09 -18.26
CA ALA A 325 4.15 -4.26 -17.05
C ALA A 325 4.65 -3.44 -15.84
N GLY A 326 5.69 -2.62 -15.99
CA GLY A 326 6.13 -1.69 -14.94
C GLY A 326 6.88 -2.34 -13.77
N TRP A 327 7.67 -3.38 -14.02
CA TRP A 327 8.45 -4.05 -12.98
C TRP A 327 9.90 -4.32 -13.42
N GLY A 328 10.76 -4.65 -12.46
CA GLY A 328 12.15 -5.01 -12.68
C GLY A 328 12.84 -5.48 -11.41
N HIS A 329 14.15 -5.70 -11.52
CA HIS A 329 15.02 -6.03 -10.39
C HIS A 329 16.21 -5.08 -10.34
N LEU A 330 16.69 -4.85 -9.12
CA LEU A 330 18.03 -4.32 -8.86
C LEU A 330 18.74 -5.29 -7.93
N GLN A 331 19.90 -5.78 -8.37
CA GLN A 331 20.64 -6.85 -7.72
C GLN A 331 22.08 -6.39 -7.41
N GLY A 332 22.45 -6.49 -6.13
CA GLY A 332 23.84 -6.47 -5.69
C GLY A 332 24.43 -7.87 -5.58
N GLU A 333 25.43 -8.03 -4.71
CA GLU A 333 26.09 -9.32 -4.50
C GLU A 333 25.18 -10.33 -3.77
N THR A 334 24.56 -9.90 -2.67
CA THR A 334 23.80 -10.78 -1.77
C THR A 334 22.31 -10.46 -1.70
N GLU A 335 21.91 -9.28 -2.14
CA GLU A 335 20.55 -8.77 -2.03
C GLU A 335 20.00 -8.41 -3.40
N VAL A 336 18.73 -8.79 -3.62
CA VAL A 336 17.97 -8.47 -4.81
C VAL A 336 16.70 -7.78 -4.38
N ILE A 337 16.39 -6.66 -5.01
CA ILE A 337 15.12 -5.96 -4.83
C ILE A 337 14.32 -6.15 -6.11
N ALA A 338 13.27 -6.95 -6.04
CA ALA A 338 12.24 -6.94 -7.07
C ALA A 338 11.31 -5.76 -6.79
N PHE A 339 10.98 -4.98 -7.80
CA PHE A 339 10.06 -3.86 -7.66
C PHE A 339 8.97 -3.90 -8.74
N ALA A 340 7.84 -3.31 -8.43
CA ALA A 340 6.76 -3.13 -9.40
C ALA A 340 5.99 -1.84 -9.11
N MET A 341 5.51 -1.19 -10.16
CA MET A 341 4.61 -0.05 -10.11
C MET A 341 3.23 -0.52 -10.55
N ASP A 342 2.24 -0.41 -9.66
CA ASP A 342 0.87 -0.80 -9.98
C ASP A 342 0.28 0.09 -11.07
N ARG A 343 -0.61 -0.48 -11.89
CA ARG A 343 -1.31 0.26 -12.97
C ARG A 343 -0.36 1.03 -13.91
N PHE A 344 0.85 0.54 -14.08
CA PHE A 344 1.82 1.12 -15.01
C PHE A 344 1.24 1.15 -16.43
N ALA A 345 1.21 2.34 -17.03
CA ALA A 345 0.64 2.57 -18.36
C ALA A 345 -0.86 2.19 -18.50
N SER A 346 -1.64 2.15 -17.41
CA SER A 346 -3.07 1.78 -17.48
C SER A 346 -3.99 2.91 -17.92
N ALA A 347 -3.49 4.15 -17.97
CA ALA A 347 -4.24 5.36 -18.32
C ALA A 347 -3.33 6.38 -19.02
N PRO A 348 -3.88 7.33 -19.80
CA PRO A 348 -3.09 8.36 -20.49
C PRO A 348 -2.17 9.15 -19.54
N GLY A 349 -0.89 9.25 -19.91
CA GLY A 349 0.14 9.92 -19.12
C GLY A 349 1.53 9.36 -19.37
N THR A 350 2.49 9.83 -18.59
CA THR A 350 3.89 9.37 -18.58
C THR A 350 4.18 8.62 -17.28
N TYR A 351 4.76 7.44 -17.40
CA TYR A 351 5.16 6.58 -16.29
C TYR A 351 6.66 6.33 -16.38
N ARG A 352 7.38 6.50 -15.27
CA ARG A 352 8.85 6.39 -15.26
C ARG A 352 9.33 5.58 -14.08
N ILE A 353 10.24 4.64 -14.33
CA ILE A 353 11.04 3.95 -13.31
C ILE A 353 12.50 4.24 -13.61
N ALA A 354 13.24 4.78 -12.64
CA ALA A 354 14.66 5.05 -12.79
C ALA A 354 15.47 4.50 -11.62
N LEU A 355 16.64 3.95 -11.94
CA LEU A 355 17.63 3.43 -11.00
C LEU A 355 18.97 4.10 -11.32
N ASP A 356 19.65 4.62 -10.32
CA ASP A 356 20.96 5.24 -10.52
C ASP A 356 22.06 4.61 -9.67
N GLY A 357 23.30 4.94 -10.05
CA GLY A 357 24.51 4.44 -9.47
C GLY A 357 24.65 4.82 -8.01
N VAL A 358 24.10 5.94 -7.56
CA VAL A 358 24.12 6.34 -6.13
C VAL A 358 23.08 5.58 -5.29
N GLY A 359 22.20 4.80 -5.93
CA GLY A 359 21.21 3.95 -5.28
C GLY A 359 19.81 4.53 -5.20
N GLN A 360 19.53 5.66 -5.85
CA GLN A 360 18.17 6.18 -5.90
C GLN A 360 17.33 5.35 -6.87
N ALA A 361 16.35 4.63 -6.33
CA ALA A 361 15.20 4.14 -7.10
C ALA A 361 14.10 5.19 -7.05
N SER A 362 13.50 5.49 -8.20
CA SER A 362 12.42 6.48 -8.34
C SER A 362 11.34 6.01 -9.30
N PHE A 363 10.09 6.25 -8.91
CA PHE A 363 8.88 5.83 -9.62
C PHE A 363 7.99 7.06 -9.78
N HIS A 364 7.54 7.36 -11.00
CA HIS A 364 6.78 8.57 -11.31
C HIS A 364 5.55 8.24 -12.14
N VAL A 365 4.44 8.92 -11.84
CA VAL A 365 3.25 9.00 -12.69
C VAL A 365 2.89 10.46 -12.92
N ALA A 366 2.83 10.85 -14.19
CA ALA A 366 2.39 12.17 -14.65
C ALA A 366 1.17 11.97 -15.58
N PRO A 367 -0.06 12.13 -15.08
CA PRO A 367 -1.27 11.99 -15.90
C PRO A 367 -1.29 12.96 -17.08
N ALA A 368 -1.81 12.54 -18.24
CA ALA A 368 -1.90 13.41 -19.42
C ALA A 368 -2.91 14.56 -19.26
N ALA A 369 -3.83 14.44 -18.31
CA ALA A 369 -4.82 15.46 -17.97
C ALA A 369 -4.86 15.68 -16.45
N PRO A 370 -5.13 16.92 -15.98
CA PRO A 370 -5.22 17.20 -14.55
C PRO A 370 -6.27 16.34 -13.84
N LEU A 371 -5.90 15.74 -12.71
CA LEU A 371 -6.76 14.87 -11.92
C LEU A 371 -7.26 15.56 -10.65
N THR A 372 -8.39 15.10 -10.13
CA THR A 372 -8.88 15.51 -8.80
C THR A 372 -8.30 14.66 -7.68
N ARG A 373 -7.64 13.55 -8.03
CA ARG A 373 -7.01 12.61 -7.11
C ARG A 373 -5.87 11.89 -7.80
N HIS A 374 -4.71 11.87 -7.15
CA HIS A 374 -3.53 11.14 -7.62
C HIS A 374 -3.36 9.88 -6.76
N VAL A 375 -3.00 8.76 -7.40
CA VAL A 375 -2.70 7.50 -6.72
C VAL A 375 -1.46 6.88 -7.33
N LEU A 376 -0.54 6.42 -6.48
CA LEU A 376 0.63 5.65 -6.88
C LEU A 376 0.85 4.53 -5.88
N THR A 377 0.92 3.29 -6.38
CA THR A 377 1.32 2.12 -5.59
C THR A 377 2.63 1.57 -6.12
N VAL A 378 3.60 1.36 -5.23
CA VAL A 378 4.88 0.73 -5.52
C VAL A 378 5.07 -0.47 -4.60
N TYR A 379 5.59 -1.55 -5.15
CA TYR A 379 6.00 -2.73 -4.43
C TYR A 379 7.52 -2.83 -4.41
N GLN A 380 8.07 -3.24 -3.27
CA GLN A 380 9.45 -3.70 -3.15
C GLN A 380 9.49 -5.05 -2.43
N HIS A 381 10.29 -5.98 -2.95
CA HIS A 381 10.45 -7.32 -2.42
C HIS A 381 11.93 -7.66 -2.28
N PHE A 382 12.36 -7.92 -1.04
CA PHE A 382 13.75 -8.12 -0.67
C PHE A 382 14.09 -9.62 -0.64
N VAL A 383 14.73 -10.13 -1.70
CA VAL A 383 15.01 -11.56 -1.91
C VAL A 383 16.50 -11.85 -2.03
N GLY A 384 16.85 -13.12 -1.83
CA GLY A 384 18.23 -13.58 -1.98
C GLY A 384 18.54 -13.97 -3.42
N THR A 385 19.82 -14.08 -3.72
CA THR A 385 20.30 -14.66 -4.98
C THR A 385 20.12 -16.19 -4.97
N PRO A 386 19.92 -16.83 -6.14
CA PRO A 386 19.80 -16.24 -7.48
C PRO A 386 18.41 -15.63 -7.76
N VAL A 387 18.38 -14.48 -8.44
CA VAL A 387 17.14 -13.74 -8.82
C VAL A 387 16.15 -14.62 -9.60
N GLN A 388 16.66 -15.56 -10.39
CA GLN A 388 15.89 -16.44 -11.27
C GLN A 388 14.92 -17.35 -10.49
N ILE A 389 15.21 -17.66 -9.21
CA ILE A 389 14.37 -18.57 -8.41
C ILE A 389 13.38 -17.78 -7.56
N GLY A 390 13.86 -16.77 -6.83
CA GLY A 390 13.04 -16.02 -5.88
C GLY A 390 12.18 -14.93 -6.54
N ALA A 391 12.69 -14.33 -7.62
CA ALA A 391 12.13 -13.10 -8.16
C ALA A 391 11.35 -13.32 -9.47
N ALA A 392 11.66 -14.34 -10.27
CA ALA A 392 10.93 -14.62 -11.52
C ALA A 392 9.40 -14.81 -11.36
N THR A 393 8.93 -15.18 -10.16
CA THR A 393 7.50 -15.26 -9.86
C THR A 393 6.96 -14.03 -9.12
N SER A 394 7.83 -13.14 -8.65
CA SER A 394 7.50 -12.10 -7.68
C SER A 394 6.80 -10.89 -8.30
N PRO A 395 7.30 -10.23 -9.36
CA PRO A 395 6.62 -9.05 -9.89
C PRO A 395 5.21 -9.29 -10.45
N PRO A 396 4.96 -10.32 -11.29
CA PRO A 396 3.59 -10.65 -11.67
C PRO A 396 2.71 -10.99 -10.45
N SER A 397 3.27 -11.70 -9.46
CA SER A 397 2.59 -11.99 -8.20
C SER A 397 2.27 -10.75 -7.37
N MET A 398 3.08 -9.69 -7.43
CA MET A 398 2.85 -8.43 -6.72
C MET A 398 1.73 -7.62 -7.39
N LEU A 399 1.71 -7.60 -8.72
CA LEU A 399 0.74 -6.84 -9.53
C LEU A 399 -0.63 -7.52 -9.63
N HIS A 400 -0.67 -8.85 -9.46
CA HIS A 400 -1.89 -9.63 -9.59
C HIS A 400 -2.15 -10.44 -8.32
N PRO A 401 -2.76 -9.85 -7.29
CA PRO A 401 -3.14 -10.58 -6.08
C PRO A 401 -4.20 -11.64 -6.36
N LEU A 402 -4.28 -12.64 -5.48
CA LEU A 402 -5.37 -13.62 -5.52
C LEU A 402 -6.70 -12.92 -5.29
N VAL A 403 -7.73 -13.33 -6.04
CA VAL A 403 -9.09 -12.84 -5.88
C VAL A 403 -9.76 -13.64 -4.77
N ALA A 404 -10.31 -12.97 -3.75
CA ALA A 404 -10.98 -13.61 -2.64
C ALA A 404 -12.40 -13.09 -2.46
N ARG A 405 -13.40 -13.95 -2.60
CA ARG A 405 -14.83 -13.57 -2.63
C ARG A 405 -15.69 -14.60 -1.91
N VAL A 406 -16.79 -14.15 -1.33
CA VAL A 406 -17.86 -15.03 -0.83
C VAL A 406 -18.95 -15.20 -1.89
N ASP A 407 -19.90 -16.09 -1.64
CA ASP A 407 -21.07 -16.28 -2.50
C ASP A 407 -21.85 -14.96 -2.71
N GLN A 408 -22.38 -14.74 -3.91
CA GLN A 408 -23.19 -13.56 -4.25
C GLN A 408 -24.40 -13.40 -3.30
N ALA A 409 -25.00 -14.50 -2.87
CA ALA A 409 -26.10 -14.48 -1.91
C ALA A 409 -25.71 -13.83 -0.57
N HIS A 410 -24.44 -13.95 -0.15
CA HIS A 410 -23.95 -13.36 1.09
C HIS A 410 -23.77 -11.84 0.99
N TYR A 411 -23.33 -11.35 -0.17
CA TYR A 411 -23.30 -9.91 -0.49
C TYR A 411 -24.71 -9.32 -0.45
N VAL A 412 -25.66 -9.96 -1.15
CA VAL A 412 -27.07 -9.55 -1.18
C VAL A 412 -27.68 -9.51 0.23
N ALA A 413 -27.44 -10.55 1.04
CA ALA A 413 -27.95 -10.60 2.42
C ALA A 413 -27.38 -9.50 3.32
N SER A 414 -26.14 -9.06 3.05
CA SER A 414 -25.48 -8.00 3.80
C SER A 414 -25.86 -6.59 3.32
N GLY A 415 -26.53 -6.47 2.16
CA GLY A 415 -26.79 -5.19 1.51
C GLY A 415 -25.51 -4.48 1.05
N LEU A 416 -24.46 -5.25 0.75
CA LEU A 416 -23.14 -4.75 0.39
C LEU A 416 -22.72 -5.35 -0.95
N GLU A 417 -22.11 -4.54 -1.81
CA GLU A 417 -21.58 -5.01 -3.08
C GLU A 417 -20.20 -5.66 -2.90
N PRO A 418 -19.83 -6.64 -3.75
CA PRO A 418 -18.47 -7.14 -3.79
C PRO A 418 -17.47 -5.99 -3.98
N PRO A 419 -16.31 -6.02 -3.29
CA PRO A 419 -15.25 -5.09 -3.61
C PRO A 419 -14.91 -5.19 -5.09
N ALA A 420 -14.68 -4.04 -5.73
CA ALA A 420 -14.06 -4.03 -7.04
C ALA A 420 -12.74 -4.80 -6.96
N ASP A 421 -12.44 -5.62 -7.98
CA ASP A 421 -11.14 -6.28 -8.07
C ASP A 421 -10.05 -5.21 -7.95
N ARG A 422 -9.13 -5.41 -7.01
CA ARG A 422 -8.07 -4.44 -6.69
C ARG A 422 -7.00 -4.45 -7.76
#